data_AF-A0A7C9IQ18-F1
#
_entry.id   AF-A0A7C9IQ18-F1
#
_cell.length_a   1.000
_cell.length_b   1.000
_cell.length_c   1.000
_cell.angle_alpha   90.00
_cell.angle_beta   90.00
_cell.angle_gamma   90.00
#
_symmetry.space_group_name_H-M   'P 1'
#
loop_
_entity.id
_entity.type
_entity.pdbx_description
1 polymer ?
#
loop_
_entity_poly.entity_id
_entity_poly.type
_entity_poly.pdbx_seq_one_letter_code
_entity_poly.pdbx_strand_id
1 'polypeptide(L)'
;MSILTRLERHERLLDRMADRNGADLDLALQSGAISPGEVRAAVLACTGCTDPEGCEARLDRGETGLPDYCRNADLVRSVARVMGAAD
;
A
#
# COMPACT_ATOMS: atom_id res chain seq x y z
N MET A 1 5.48 -17.49 -13.19
CA MET A 1 4.68 -16.29 -12.92
C MET A 1 5.23 -15.16 -13.78
N SER A 2 4.39 -14.43 -14.51
CA SER A 2 4.85 -13.29 -15.31
C SER A 2 5.17 -12.09 -14.42
N ILE A 3 5.98 -11.16 -14.91
CA ILE A 3 6.24 -9.88 -14.23
C ILE A 3 4.93 -9.12 -14.01
N LEU A 4 4.03 -9.11 -14.99
CA LEU A 4 2.74 -8.42 -14.91
C LEU A 4 1.87 -8.99 -13.79
N THR A 5 1.74 -10.32 -13.73
CA THR A 5 0.97 -11.00 -12.67
C THR A 5 1.53 -10.73 -11.25
N ARG A 6 2.84 -10.49 -11.13
CA ARG A 6 3.45 -10.12 -9.84
C ARG A 6 3.10 -8.69 -9.46
N LEU A 7 3.13 -7.77 -10.42
CA LEU A 7 2.75 -6.37 -10.20
C LEU A 7 1.28 -6.26 -9.79
N GLU A 8 0.37 -6.90 -10.52
CA GLU A 8 -1.08 -6.92 -10.22
C GLU A 8 -1.38 -7.49 -8.82
N ARG A 9 -0.63 -8.51 -8.38
CA ARG A 9 -0.75 -9.02 -7.01
C ARG A 9 -0.36 -7.96 -5.98
N HIS A 10 0.78 -7.29 -6.18
CA HIS A 10 1.31 -6.35 -5.20
C HIS A 10 0.60 -5.00 -5.21
N GLU A 11 0.04 -4.59 -6.35
CA GLU A 11 -0.87 -3.46 -6.44
C GLU A 11 -2.09 -3.68 -5.54
N ARG A 12 -2.77 -4.83 -5.69
CA ARG A 12 -3.91 -5.20 -4.83
C ARG A 12 -3.54 -5.34 -3.35
N LEU A 13 -2.37 -5.90 -3.04
CA LEU A 13 -1.91 -6.02 -1.64
C LEU A 13 -1.58 -4.65 -1.03
N LEU A 14 -0.93 -3.77 -1.79
CA LEU A 14 -0.60 -2.42 -1.34
C LEU A 14 -1.86 -1.60 -1.09
N ASP A 15 -2.80 -1.63 -2.02
CA ASP A 15 -4.09 -0.94 -1.93
C ASP A 15 -4.87 -1.38 -0.68
N ARG A 16 -5.09 -2.70 -0.53
CA ARG A 16 -5.74 -3.27 0.68
C ARG A 16 -4.99 -2.93 1.98
N MET A 17 -3.66 -2.90 1.96
CA MET A 17 -2.85 -2.54 3.12
C MET A 17 -2.99 -1.05 3.48
N ALA A 18 -3.09 -0.18 2.49
CA ALA A 18 -3.34 1.24 2.70
C ALA A 18 -4.72 1.45 3.32
N ASP A 19 -5.76 0.89 2.69
CA ASP A 19 -7.15 0.98 3.16
C ASP A 19 -7.31 0.50 4.60
N ARG A 20 -6.73 -0.67 4.91
CA ARG A 20 -6.80 -1.26 6.25
C ARG A 20 -6.16 -0.38 7.33
N ASN A 21 -5.29 0.54 6.94
CA ASN A 21 -4.57 1.47 7.81
C ASN A 21 -5.03 2.93 7.64
N GLY A 22 -6.20 3.16 7.03
CA GLY A 22 -6.80 4.49 6.92
C GLY A 22 -6.14 5.40 5.87
N ALA A 23 -5.44 4.83 4.89
CA ALA A 23 -4.89 5.54 3.75
C ALA A 23 -5.63 5.12 2.48
N ASP A 24 -6.24 6.07 1.78
CA ASP A 24 -6.84 5.85 0.46
C ASP A 24 -5.86 6.39 -0.61
N LEU A 25 -5.19 5.48 -1.32
CA LEU A 25 -4.18 5.85 -2.33
C LEU A 25 -4.82 6.48 -3.57
N ASP A 26 -6.02 6.05 -3.94
CA ASP A 26 -6.74 6.58 -5.09
C ASP A 26 -7.23 8.01 -4.82
N LEU A 27 -7.74 8.28 -3.63
CA LEU A 27 -8.10 9.64 -3.21
C LEU A 27 -6.87 10.52 -3.05
N ALA A 28 -5.78 10.00 -2.49
CA ALA A 28 -4.51 10.73 -2.39
C ALA A 28 -3.95 11.09 -3.77
N LEU A 29 -4.10 10.20 -4.75
CA LEU A 29 -3.73 10.46 -6.13
C LEU A 29 -4.63 11.53 -6.77
N GLN A 30 -5.94 11.42 -6.60
CA GLN A 30 -6.92 12.37 -7.15
C GLN A 30 -6.79 13.77 -6.54
N SER A 31 -6.49 13.87 -5.25
CA SER A 31 -6.24 15.14 -4.55
C SER A 31 -4.88 15.75 -4.85
N GLY A 32 -3.98 15.00 -5.51
CA GLY A 32 -2.61 15.42 -5.77
C GLY A 32 -1.68 15.35 -4.56
N ALA A 33 -2.11 14.68 -3.48
CA ALA A 33 -1.27 14.42 -2.30
C ALA A 33 -0.11 13.46 -2.60
N ILE A 34 -0.29 12.57 -3.58
CA ILE A 34 0.76 11.73 -4.16
C ILE A 34 0.65 11.73 -5.68
N SER A 35 1.75 11.46 -6.36
CA SER A 35 1.81 11.41 -7.83
C SER A 35 1.62 9.99 -8.39
N PRO A 36 1.23 9.85 -9.67
CA PRO A 36 1.20 8.55 -10.34
C PRO A 36 2.56 7.82 -10.34
N GLY A 37 3.67 8.58 -10.31
CA GLY A 37 5.02 8.04 -10.24
C GLY A 37 5.32 7.41 -8.88
N GLU A 38 4.86 8.04 -7.80
CA GLU A 38 5.01 7.51 -6.43
C GLU A 38 4.21 6.22 -6.23
N VAL A 39 2.98 6.13 -6.76
CA VAL A 39 2.19 4.89 -6.73
C VAL A 39 2.93 3.76 -7.44
N ARG A 40 3.44 4.02 -8.66
CA ARG A 40 4.22 3.02 -9.41
C ARG A 40 5.49 2.59 -8.66
N ALA A 41 6.22 3.54 -8.07
CA ALA A 41 7.40 3.25 -7.27
C ALA A 41 7.04 2.40 -6.04
N ALA A 42 5.91 2.67 -5.39
CA ALA A 42 5.42 1.92 -4.24
C ALA A 42 5.05 0.48 -4.61
N VAL A 43 4.37 0.24 -5.74
CA VAL A 43 4.09 -1.13 -6.23
C VAL A 43 5.38 -1.88 -6.50
N LEU A 44 6.35 -1.26 -7.19
CA LEU A 44 7.66 -1.85 -7.45
C LEU A 44 8.40 -2.19 -6.15
N ALA A 45 8.42 -1.29 -5.18
CA ALA A 45 9.01 -1.52 -3.86
C ALA A 45 8.30 -2.66 -3.11
N CYS A 46 6.97 -2.74 -3.21
CA CYS A 46 6.16 -3.81 -2.63
C CYS A 46 6.56 -5.18 -3.17
N THR A 47 6.84 -5.29 -4.48
CA THR A 47 7.28 -6.57 -5.08
C THR A 47 8.55 -7.14 -4.43
N GLY A 48 9.40 -6.29 -3.82
CA GLY A 48 10.61 -6.69 -3.11
C GLY A 48 10.42 -6.98 -1.62
N CYS A 49 9.20 -7.04 -1.10
CA CYS A 49 8.96 -7.43 0.29
C CYS A 49 9.35 -8.90 0.55
N THR A 50 9.64 -9.21 1.81
CA THR A 50 10.14 -10.54 2.20
C THR A 50 9.04 -11.55 2.49
N ASP A 51 7.78 -11.13 2.65
CA ASP A 51 6.66 -12.01 3.03
C ASP A 51 5.30 -11.53 2.45
N PRO A 52 5.09 -11.67 1.13
CA PRO A 52 3.82 -11.30 0.50
C PRO A 52 2.66 -12.24 0.91
N GLU A 53 2.92 -13.53 1.14
CA GLU A 53 1.92 -14.49 1.63
C GLU A 53 1.43 -14.14 3.04
N GLY A 54 2.34 -13.77 3.95
CA GLY A 54 1.98 -13.30 5.29
C GLY A 54 1.21 -11.99 5.26
N CYS A 55 1.55 -11.08 4.33
CA CYS A 55 0.80 -9.84 4.08
C CYS A 55 -0.67 -10.15 3.73
N GLU A 56 -0.88 -11.03 2.74
CA GLU A 56 -2.19 -11.45 2.28
C GLU A 56 -3.01 -12.12 3.39
N ALA A 57 -2.42 -13.09 4.09
CA ALA A 57 -3.08 -13.79 5.18
C ALA A 57 -3.47 -12.86 6.34
N ARG A 58 -2.63 -11.86 6.64
CA ARG A 58 -2.94 -10.81 7.62
C ARG A 58 -4.11 -9.94 7.18
N LEU A 59 -4.13 -9.52 5.92
CA LEU A 59 -5.24 -8.73 5.37
C LEU A 59 -6.55 -9.51 5.35
N ASP A 60 -6.50 -10.81 5.04
CA ASP A 60 -7.67 -11.70 5.04
C ASP A 60 -8.25 -11.87 6.46
N ARG A 61 -7.39 -11.87 7.49
CA ARG A 61 -7.81 -11.88 8.90
C ARG A 61 -8.27 -10.52 9.42
N GLY A 62 -8.10 -9.45 8.63
CA GLY A 62 -8.40 -8.10 9.09
C GLY A 62 -7.34 -7.53 10.05
N GLU A 63 -6.10 -7.96 9.93
CA GLU A 63 -4.91 -7.37 10.57
C GLU A 63 -4.84 -5.84 10.39
N THR A 64 -5.05 -4.98 11.41
CA THR A 64 -4.69 -3.55 11.34
C THR A 64 -3.27 -3.30 11.84
N GLY A 65 -2.60 -2.29 11.29
CA GLY A 65 -1.19 -2.00 11.53
C GLY A 65 -0.29 -2.45 10.37
N LEU A 66 0.88 -1.84 10.26
CA LEU A 66 1.86 -2.14 9.22
C LEU A 66 2.89 -3.14 9.76
N PRO A 67 3.07 -4.31 9.14
CA PRO A 67 4.09 -5.26 9.58
C PRO A 67 5.49 -4.70 9.35
N ASP A 68 6.47 -5.17 10.13
CA ASP A 68 7.86 -4.68 10.08
C ASP A 68 8.53 -4.86 8.71
N TYR A 69 8.07 -5.84 7.92
CA TYR A 69 8.56 -6.10 6.57
C TYR A 69 7.86 -5.26 5.48
N CYS A 70 6.89 -4.41 5.83
CA CYS A 70 6.15 -3.59 4.88
C CYS A 70 7.06 -2.52 4.27
N ARG A 71 7.40 -2.68 2.99
CA ARG A 71 8.26 -1.72 2.25
C ARG A 71 7.61 -0.35 2.01
N ASN A 72 6.30 -0.25 2.16
CA ASN A 72 5.53 0.99 1.93
C ASN A 72 4.95 1.59 3.21
N ALA A 73 5.45 1.17 4.38
CA ALA A 73 4.92 1.61 5.66
C ALA A 73 4.91 3.14 5.81
N ASP A 74 5.96 3.82 5.35
CA ASP A 74 6.07 5.27 5.47
C ASP A 74 5.15 6.02 4.50
N LEU A 75 4.97 5.52 3.28
CA LEU A 75 4.01 6.07 2.33
C LEU A 75 2.59 5.96 2.89
N VAL A 76 2.19 4.77 3.36
CA VAL A 76 0.86 4.54 3.93
C VAL A 76 0.62 5.48 5.12
N ARG A 77 1.57 5.60 6.05
CA ARG A 77 1.46 6.54 7.17
C ARG A 77 1.38 8.00 6.71
N SER A 78 2.13 8.36 5.67
CA SER A 78 2.10 9.72 5.12
C SER A 78 0.73 10.05 4.55
N VAL A 79 0.18 9.16 3.72
CA VAL A 79 -1.15 9.34 3.13
C VAL A 79 -2.23 9.38 4.21
N ALA A 80 -2.21 8.44 5.17
CA ALA A 80 -3.17 8.43 6.27
C ALA A 80 -3.16 9.75 7.07
N ARG A 81 -1.97 10.35 7.29
CA ARG A 81 -1.86 11.66 7.95
C ARG A 81 -2.43 12.80 7.11
N VAL A 82 -2.13 12.85 5.81
CA VAL A 82 -2.61 13.94 4.95
C VAL A 82 -4.13 13.87 4.78
N MET A 83 -4.69 12.67 4.67
CA MET A 83 -6.14 12.47 4.54
C MET A 83 -6.88 12.68 5.87
N GLY A 84 -6.26 12.35 7.01
CA GLY A 84 -6.80 12.61 8.35
C GLY A 84 -6.55 14.02 8.89
N ALA A 85 -5.78 14.86 8.20
CA ALA A 85 -5.52 16.25 8.57
C ALA A 85 -6.47 17.26 7.89
N ALA A 86 -7.46 16.77 7.13
CA ALA A 86 -8.43 17.58 6.39
C ALA A 86 -9.69 17.94 7.22
N ASP A 87 -9.51 18.09 8.55
CA ASP A 87 -10.55 18.59 9.48
C ASP A 87 -10.58 20.13 9.51
#